data_AF-A0A124FKE8-F1
#
_entry.id   AF-A0A124FKE8-F1
#
_cell.length_a   1.000
_cell.length_b   1.000
_cell.length_c   1.000
_cell.angle_alpha   90.00
_cell.angle_beta   90.00
_cell.angle_gamma   90.00
#
_symmetry.space_group_name_H-M   'P 1'
#
loop_
_entity.id
_entity.type
_entity.pdbx_description
1 polymer ?
#
loop_
_entity_poly.entity_id
_entity_poly.type
_entity_poly.pdbx_seq_one_letter_code
_entity_poly.pdbx_strand_id
1 'polypeptide(L)'
;MPRQVNTTEMDEFCQLLFRTLDRLGGDLLPLFLSERPTAYEKYPRLLLGCIRYYDNVEAGFEEWKSKVLRDASDYRREQEFPELLALKKWLLDHRGLFEGRKDNLNHLKRSLYARAYEYLYPRRLLTGAYAEANRGNPDALEEDAIRANFRRVVQPHIAKLAQVYGEGERLQTIVTEAEEFLLANRQRYRWKLREMEAMETPEEAAGN
;
A
#
# COMPACT_ATOMS: atom_id res chain seq x y z
N MET A 1 34.47 1.41 13.10
CA MET A 1 33.39 0.61 13.73
C MET A 1 32.18 0.65 12.83
N PRO A 2 31.53 -0.49 12.51
CA PRO A 2 30.28 -0.45 11.76
C PRO A 2 29.27 0.38 12.57
N ARG A 3 28.75 1.46 11.98
CA ARG A 3 27.71 2.27 12.62
C ARG A 3 26.46 1.39 12.73
N GLN A 4 25.93 1.26 13.94
CA GLN A 4 24.74 0.48 14.22
C GLN A 4 23.56 1.09 13.45
N VAL A 5 22.88 0.27 12.65
CA VAL A 5 21.69 0.66 11.89
C VAL A 5 20.54 0.84 12.89
N ASN A 6 19.89 2.00 12.90
CA ASN A 6 18.73 2.24 13.78
C ASN A 6 17.48 1.59 13.18
N THR A 7 17.27 0.30 13.47
CA THR A 7 16.22 -0.51 12.84
C THR A 7 14.82 -0.07 13.21
N THR A 8 14.58 0.35 14.45
CA THR A 8 13.23 0.72 14.93
C THR A 8 12.70 1.96 14.21
N GLU A 9 13.49 3.04 14.15
CA GLU A 9 13.07 4.26 13.43
C GLU A 9 12.97 4.03 11.92
N MET A 10 13.76 3.10 11.37
CA MET A 10 13.62 2.69 9.96
C MET A 10 12.33 1.90 9.69
N ASP A 11 11.91 1.05 10.63
CA ASP A 11 10.65 0.33 10.54
C ASP A 11 9.48 1.31 10.56
N GLU A 12 9.52 2.30 11.47
CA GLU A 12 8.53 3.37 11.56
C GLU A 12 8.47 4.22 10.28
N PHE A 13 9.63 4.68 9.78
CA PHE A 13 9.74 5.39 8.51
C PHE A 13 9.08 4.61 7.37
N CYS A 14 9.39 3.32 7.26
CA CYS A 14 8.84 2.48 6.20
C CYS A 14 7.32 2.32 6.34
N GLN A 15 6.80 2.13 7.55
CA GLN A 15 5.35 2.06 7.77
C GLN A 15 4.64 3.35 7.34
N LEU A 16 5.17 4.51 7.75
CA LEU A 16 4.62 5.81 7.36
C LEU A 16 4.68 6.00 5.84
N LEU A 17 5.83 5.75 5.23
CA LEU A 17 6.01 5.89 3.78
C LEU A 17 5.03 5.03 2.99
N PHE A 18 4.92 3.74 3.33
CA PHE A 18 4.04 2.84 2.59
C PHE A 18 2.57 3.18 2.82
N ARG A 19 2.20 3.57 4.04
CA ARG A 19 0.85 4.06 4.33
C ARG A 19 0.51 5.31 3.53
N THR A 20 1.38 6.31 3.51
CA THR A 20 1.17 7.52 2.70
C THR A 20 0.99 7.19 1.22
N LEU A 21 1.84 6.31 0.66
CA LEU A 21 1.72 5.91 -0.74
C LEU A 21 0.44 5.11 -1.02
N ASP A 22 0.05 4.20 -0.13
CA ASP A 22 -1.16 3.39 -0.27
C ASP A 22 -2.44 4.24 -0.18
N ARG A 23 -2.41 5.27 0.68
CA ARG A 23 -3.50 6.24 0.83
C ARG A 23 -3.55 7.25 -0.32
N LEU A 24 -2.42 7.75 -0.84
CA LEU A 24 -2.45 8.59 -2.04
C LEU A 24 -3.00 7.83 -3.27
N GLY A 25 -2.90 6.50 -3.27
CA GLY A 25 -3.52 5.64 -4.27
C GLY A 25 -2.90 5.79 -5.66
N GLY A 26 -3.69 5.54 -6.70
CA GLY A 26 -3.16 5.42 -8.06
C GLY A 26 -2.32 4.15 -8.22
N ASP A 27 -1.18 4.29 -8.89
CA ASP A 27 -0.22 3.20 -9.11
C ASP A 27 1.07 3.40 -8.30
N LEU A 28 0.96 4.10 -7.16
CA LEU A 28 2.05 4.36 -6.23
C LEU A 28 2.51 3.10 -5.49
N LEU A 29 1.59 2.18 -5.22
CA LEU A 29 1.88 0.84 -4.71
C LEU A 29 1.03 -0.20 -5.44
N PRO A 30 1.50 -1.45 -5.55
CA PRO A 30 0.76 -2.52 -6.21
C PRO A 30 -0.65 -2.73 -5.67
N LEU A 31 -1.61 -2.89 -6.58
CA LEU A 31 -2.93 -3.41 -6.25
C LEU A 31 -2.87 -4.91 -5.92
N PHE A 32 -2.06 -5.67 -6.69
CA PHE A 32 -1.93 -7.13 -6.57
C PHE A 32 -0.55 -7.54 -6.07
N LEU A 33 -0.52 -8.60 -5.26
CA LEU A 33 0.72 -9.12 -4.70
C LEU A 33 1.59 -9.87 -5.73
N SER A 34 1.05 -10.19 -6.90
CA SER A 34 1.74 -10.85 -8.01
C SER A 34 2.64 -9.91 -8.83
N GLU A 35 2.61 -8.61 -8.55
CA GLU A 35 3.43 -7.62 -9.25
C GLU A 35 4.93 -7.86 -9.05
N ARG A 36 5.74 -7.36 -9.99
CA ARG A 36 7.20 -7.48 -9.91
C ARG A 36 7.75 -6.64 -8.74
N PRO A 37 8.86 -7.04 -8.08
CA PRO A 37 9.46 -6.28 -6.99
C PRO A 37 9.70 -4.79 -7.29
N THR A 38 10.02 -4.46 -8.55
CA THR A 38 10.21 -3.06 -9.00
C THR A 38 8.98 -2.18 -8.80
N ALA A 39 7.76 -2.74 -8.83
CA ALA A 39 6.53 -1.98 -8.61
C ALA A 39 6.38 -1.55 -7.14
N TYR A 40 6.80 -2.38 -6.19
CA TYR A 40 6.81 -2.06 -4.75
C TYR A 40 7.83 -0.98 -4.41
N GLU A 41 8.97 -1.00 -5.10
CA GLU A 41 10.12 -0.19 -4.74
C GLU A 41 10.17 1.16 -5.47
N LYS A 42 9.41 1.36 -6.55
CA LYS A 42 9.53 2.52 -7.47
C LYS A 42 9.62 3.86 -6.71
N TYR A 43 8.58 4.21 -5.94
CA TYR A 43 8.52 5.50 -5.24
C TYR A 43 9.32 5.53 -3.94
N PRO A 44 9.37 4.45 -3.12
CA PRO A 44 10.26 4.42 -1.96
C PRO A 44 11.74 4.58 -2.33
N ARG A 45 12.20 3.87 -3.36
CA ARG A 45 13.59 3.95 -3.85
C ARG A 45 13.89 5.32 -4.44
N LEU A 46 12.92 5.96 -5.10
CA LEU A 46 13.04 7.32 -5.60
C LEU A 46 13.26 8.33 -4.46
N LEU A 47 12.49 8.26 -3.37
CA LEU A 47 12.68 9.13 -2.20
C LEU A 47 14.10 9.02 -1.64
N LEU A 48 14.56 7.78 -1.37
CA LEU A 48 15.91 7.54 -0.88
C LEU A 48 17.00 8.03 -1.87
N GLY A 49 16.72 7.94 -3.17
CA GLY A 49 17.58 8.46 -4.23
C GLY A 49 17.70 9.99 -4.20
N CYS A 50 16.57 10.70 -4.10
CA CYS A 50 16.53 12.15 -4.02
C CYS A 50 17.24 12.66 -2.74
N ILE A 51 16.94 12.06 -1.59
CA ILE A 51 17.62 12.40 -0.31
C ILE A 51 19.13 12.18 -0.42
N ARG A 52 19.56 11.06 -1.01
CA ARG A 52 20.99 10.77 -1.22
C ARG A 52 21.66 11.76 -2.17
N TYR A 53 20.96 12.19 -3.22
CA TYR A 53 21.51 13.08 -4.24
C TYR A 53 21.80 14.47 -3.67
N TYR A 54 20.85 15.03 -2.92
CA TYR A 54 21.01 16.35 -2.31
C TYR A 54 21.77 16.31 -0.97
N ASP A 55 21.86 15.14 -0.34
CA ASP A 55 22.27 14.98 1.06
C ASP A 55 21.48 15.92 2.01
N ASN A 56 20.22 16.14 1.67
CA ASN A 56 19.30 17.04 2.34
C ASN A 56 17.89 16.45 2.25
N VAL A 57 17.27 16.21 3.40
CA VAL A 57 15.97 15.55 3.48
C VAL A 57 14.85 16.41 2.89
N GLU A 58 14.86 17.71 3.16
CA GLU A 58 13.81 18.60 2.65
C GLU A 58 13.84 18.69 1.13
N ALA A 59 15.00 18.98 0.54
CA ALA A 59 15.16 19.08 -0.91
C ALA A 59 14.82 17.74 -1.58
N GLY A 60 15.28 16.63 -1.02
CA GLY A 60 14.96 15.29 -1.51
C GLY A 60 13.46 14.97 -1.46
N PHE A 61 12.79 15.38 -0.37
CA PHE A 61 11.35 15.20 -0.22
C PHE A 61 10.56 16.05 -1.23
N GLU A 62 10.91 17.32 -1.43
CA GLU A 62 10.19 18.21 -2.36
C GLU A 62 10.28 17.75 -3.82
N GLU A 63 11.44 17.25 -4.25
CA GLU A 63 11.58 16.65 -5.58
C GLU A 63 10.75 15.37 -5.72
N TRP A 64 10.81 14.49 -4.71
CA TRP A 64 10.04 13.24 -4.69
C TRP A 64 8.52 13.50 -4.67
N LYS A 65 8.06 14.45 -3.85
CA LYS A 65 6.67 14.84 -3.69
C LYS A 65 6.05 15.21 -5.04
N SER A 66 6.76 16.00 -5.83
CA SER A 66 6.30 16.45 -7.16
C SER A 66 6.06 15.29 -8.12
N LYS A 67 6.84 14.21 -8.01
CA LYS A 67 6.68 12.98 -8.82
C LYS A 67 5.55 12.10 -8.30
N VAL A 68 5.45 11.96 -6.98
CA VAL A 68 4.36 11.18 -6.34
C VAL A 68 2.99 11.79 -6.62
N LEU A 69 2.83 13.09 -6.44
CA LEU A 69 1.54 13.77 -6.65
C LEU A 69 1.06 13.74 -8.10
N ARG A 70 1.97 13.52 -9.06
CA ARG A 70 1.63 13.36 -10.48
C ARG A 70 1.01 12.00 -10.78
N ASP A 71 1.48 10.97 -10.08
CA ASP A 71 1.08 9.57 -10.31
C ASP A 71 0.05 9.08 -9.26
N ALA A 72 -0.30 9.92 -8.30
CA ALA A 72 -1.34 9.70 -7.30
C ALA A 72 -2.75 9.78 -7.92
N SER A 73 -3.75 9.30 -7.18
CA SER A 73 -5.15 9.51 -7.57
C SER A 73 -5.54 10.99 -7.41
N ASP A 74 -6.05 11.62 -8.47
CA ASP A 74 -6.48 13.03 -8.46
C ASP A 74 -7.45 13.34 -7.30
N TYR A 75 -8.43 12.46 -7.08
CA TYR A 75 -9.42 12.60 -6.01
C TYR A 75 -8.81 12.48 -4.61
N ARG A 76 -7.88 11.52 -4.41
CA ARG A 76 -7.26 11.28 -3.09
C ARG A 76 -6.14 12.25 -2.78
N ARG A 77 -5.55 12.87 -3.80
CA ARG A 77 -4.44 13.81 -3.64
C ARG A 77 -4.75 14.91 -2.64
N GLU A 78 -5.98 15.44 -2.66
CA GLU A 78 -6.41 16.51 -1.75
C GLU A 78 -6.78 15.96 -0.36
N GLN A 79 -7.52 14.86 -0.32
CA GLN A 79 -7.98 14.24 0.93
C GLN A 79 -6.83 13.72 1.79
N GLU A 80 -5.82 13.13 1.16
CA GLU A 80 -4.71 12.44 1.82
C GLU A 80 -3.43 13.26 1.82
N PHE A 81 -3.48 14.52 1.35
CA PHE A 81 -2.36 15.46 1.45
C PHE A 81 -1.84 15.63 2.89
N PRO A 82 -2.68 15.64 3.95
CA PRO A 82 -2.19 15.70 5.32
C PRO A 82 -1.25 14.54 5.71
N GLU A 83 -1.48 13.33 5.20
CA GLU A 83 -0.60 12.16 5.44
C GLU A 83 0.79 12.40 4.80
N LEU A 84 0.83 13.05 3.64
CA LEU A 84 2.08 13.43 2.97
C LEU A 84 2.84 14.51 3.78
N LEU A 85 2.14 15.46 4.38
CA LEU A 85 2.74 16.46 5.27
C LEU A 85 3.24 15.84 6.58
N ALA A 86 2.53 14.86 7.13
CA ALA A 86 2.96 14.11 8.31
C ALA A 86 4.27 13.35 8.03
N LEU A 87 4.37 12.69 6.87
CA LEU A 87 5.62 12.06 6.42
C LEU A 87 6.76 13.08 6.27
N LYS A 88 6.49 14.27 5.68
CA LYS A 88 7.50 15.34 5.58
C LYS A 88 8.01 15.74 6.96
N LYS A 89 7.09 16.01 7.89
CA LYS A 89 7.43 16.42 9.25
C LYS A 89 8.30 15.37 9.95
N TRP A 90 7.87 14.11 9.91
CA TRP A 90 8.62 13.01 10.51
C TRP A 90 10.04 12.90 9.94
N LEU A 91 10.19 13.01 8.61
CA LEU A 91 11.49 13.00 7.95
C LEU A 91 12.40 14.15 8.41
N LEU A 92 11.87 15.36 8.58
CA LEU A 92 12.62 16.52 9.06
C LEU A 92 13.05 16.34 10.52
N ASP A 93 12.15 15.86 11.38
CA ASP A 93 12.42 15.59 12.79
C ASP A 93 13.52 14.52 12.94
N HIS A 94 13.61 13.57 12.00
CA HIS A 94 14.57 12.46 12.00
C HIS A 94 15.66 12.59 10.92
N ARG A 95 15.97 13.81 10.45
CA ARG A 95 16.94 14.03 9.34
C ARG A 95 18.31 13.38 9.57
N GLY A 96 18.74 13.27 10.84
CA GLY A 96 20.00 12.62 11.24
C GLY A 96 20.09 11.11 10.94
N LEU A 97 18.96 10.48 10.56
CA LEU A 97 18.92 9.11 10.03
C LEU A 97 19.36 9.03 8.57
N PHE A 98 19.27 10.12 7.82
CA PHE A 98 19.42 10.12 6.36
C PHE A 98 20.61 10.98 5.90
N GLU A 99 20.72 12.21 6.38
CA GLU A 99 21.76 13.18 5.97
C GLU A 99 23.14 12.73 6.47
N GLY A 100 24.10 12.62 5.56
CA GLY A 100 25.44 12.08 5.86
C GLY A 100 25.45 10.59 6.26
N ARG A 101 24.32 9.86 6.12
CA ARG A 101 24.15 8.46 6.56
C ARG A 101 23.98 7.49 5.39
N LYS A 102 25.02 7.36 4.55
CA LYS A 102 25.00 6.45 3.39
C LYS A 102 24.67 5.00 3.76
N ASP A 103 25.12 4.51 4.92
CA ASP A 103 24.87 3.13 5.36
C ASP A 103 23.38 2.88 5.64
N ASN A 104 22.70 3.83 6.27
CA ASN A 104 21.27 3.77 6.54
C ASN A 104 20.47 3.74 5.24
N LEU A 105 20.79 4.63 4.30
CA LEU A 105 20.14 4.70 2.98
C LEU A 105 20.36 3.40 2.18
N ASN A 106 21.55 2.82 2.25
CA ASN A 106 21.86 1.55 1.60
C ASN A 106 21.13 0.38 2.25
N HIS A 107 21.01 0.36 3.58
CA HIS A 107 20.25 -0.66 4.31
C HIS A 107 18.77 -0.61 3.93
N LEU A 108 18.17 0.57 3.96
CA LEU A 108 16.79 0.79 3.55
C LEU A 108 16.59 0.30 2.11
N LYS A 109 17.42 0.77 1.17
CA LYS A 109 17.33 0.37 -0.25
C LYS A 109 17.38 -1.15 -0.47
N ARG A 110 18.16 -1.89 0.32
CA ARG A 110 18.27 -3.36 0.22
C ARG A 110 17.09 -4.11 0.84
N SER A 111 16.39 -3.49 1.79
CA SER A 111 15.28 -4.10 2.52
C SER A 111 13.89 -3.61 2.08
N LEU A 112 13.83 -2.63 1.15
CA LEU A 112 12.58 -2.00 0.69
C LEU A 112 11.53 -3.02 0.25
N TYR A 113 11.86 -3.95 -0.65
CA TYR A 113 10.89 -4.94 -1.13
C TYR A 113 10.28 -5.76 0.01
N ALA A 114 11.09 -6.33 0.91
CA ALA A 114 10.60 -7.14 2.01
C ALA A 114 9.66 -6.34 2.93
N ARG A 115 10.06 -5.10 3.27
CA ARG A 115 9.28 -4.21 4.14
C ARG A 115 7.96 -3.77 3.48
N ALA A 116 8.00 -3.42 2.19
CA ALA A 116 6.81 -3.05 1.43
C ALA A 116 5.85 -4.23 1.27
N TYR A 117 6.38 -5.43 1.03
CA TYR A 117 5.59 -6.65 0.95
C TYR A 117 4.95 -6.99 2.30
N GLU A 118 5.70 -6.92 3.42
CA GLU A 118 5.16 -7.15 4.76
C GLU A 118 4.03 -6.16 5.10
N TYR A 119 4.17 -4.89 4.69
CA TYR A 119 3.12 -3.90 4.83
C TYR A 119 1.88 -4.25 3.97
N LEU A 120 2.07 -4.53 2.68
CA LEU A 120 0.94 -4.72 1.76
C LEU A 120 0.23 -6.07 1.92
N TYR A 121 0.97 -7.14 2.25
CA TYR A 121 0.47 -8.50 2.27
C TYR A 121 -0.86 -8.66 3.04
N PRO A 122 -0.94 -8.32 4.34
CA PRO A 122 -2.16 -8.57 5.09
C PRO A 122 -3.33 -7.71 4.60
N ARG A 123 -3.05 -6.49 4.13
CA ARG A 123 -4.08 -5.57 3.60
C ARG A 123 -4.68 -6.10 2.30
N ARG A 124 -3.83 -6.50 1.36
CA ARG A 124 -4.25 -7.06 0.06
C ARG A 124 -4.86 -8.45 0.17
N LEU A 125 -4.44 -9.24 1.15
CA LEU A 125 -5.08 -10.51 1.48
C LEU A 125 -6.56 -10.31 1.83
N LEU A 126 -6.85 -9.35 2.72
CA LEU A 126 -8.23 -9.09 3.16
C LEU A 126 -9.09 -8.51 2.02
N THR A 127 -8.59 -7.51 1.28
CA THR A 127 -9.37 -6.94 0.16
C THR A 127 -9.58 -7.95 -0.97
N GLY A 128 -8.56 -8.75 -1.28
CA GLY A 128 -8.64 -9.83 -2.25
C GLY A 128 -9.65 -10.92 -1.84
N ALA A 129 -9.64 -11.31 -0.57
CA ALA A 129 -10.58 -12.30 -0.01
C ALA A 129 -12.02 -11.80 -0.03
N TYR A 130 -12.26 -10.54 0.32
CA TYR A 130 -13.61 -9.95 0.23
C TYR A 130 -14.12 -9.94 -1.22
N ALA A 131 -13.30 -9.48 -2.16
CA ALA A 131 -13.66 -9.43 -3.57
C ALA A 131 -13.84 -10.83 -4.17
N GLU A 132 -13.10 -11.82 -3.68
CA GLU A 132 -13.26 -13.23 -4.08
C GLU A 132 -14.56 -13.83 -3.57
N ALA A 133 -14.87 -13.65 -2.28
CA ALA A 133 -16.08 -14.18 -1.67
C ALA A 133 -17.37 -13.61 -2.27
N ASN A 134 -17.27 -12.44 -2.90
CA ASN A 134 -18.38 -11.76 -3.59
C ASN A 134 -18.19 -11.71 -5.11
N ARG A 135 -17.40 -12.63 -5.69
CA ARG A 135 -17.25 -12.71 -7.16
C ARG A 135 -18.64 -12.83 -7.81
N GLY A 136 -18.87 -12.05 -8.87
CA GLY A 136 -20.16 -12.00 -9.56
C GLY A 136 -21.26 -11.19 -8.88
N ASN A 137 -21.03 -10.63 -7.69
CA ASN A 137 -22.00 -9.78 -6.98
C ASN A 137 -21.53 -8.32 -6.95
N PRO A 138 -21.98 -7.47 -7.91
CA PRO A 138 -21.56 -6.06 -7.97
C PRO A 138 -22.03 -5.25 -6.75
N ASP A 139 -23.21 -5.56 -6.20
CA ASP A 139 -23.79 -4.83 -5.08
C ASP A 139 -22.96 -4.98 -3.81
N ALA A 140 -22.21 -6.08 -3.68
CA ALA A 140 -21.30 -6.29 -2.55
C ALA A 140 -20.09 -5.34 -2.56
N LEU A 141 -19.78 -4.71 -3.70
CA LEU A 141 -18.73 -3.70 -3.82
C LEU A 141 -19.25 -2.28 -3.58
N GLU A 142 -20.56 -2.08 -3.38
CA GLU A 142 -21.10 -0.78 -2.99
C GLU A 142 -20.70 -0.42 -1.55
N GLU A 143 -20.59 0.88 -1.28
CA GLU A 143 -19.99 1.38 -0.04
C GLU A 143 -20.71 0.87 1.21
N ASP A 144 -22.05 0.94 1.25
CA ASP A 144 -22.84 0.47 2.39
C ASP A 144 -22.70 -1.04 2.60
N ALA A 145 -22.62 -1.81 1.50
CA ALA A 145 -22.44 -3.25 1.57
C ALA A 145 -21.07 -3.62 2.15
N ILE A 146 -20.00 -2.93 1.72
CA ILE A 146 -18.65 -3.13 2.26
C ILE A 146 -18.63 -2.81 3.75
N ARG A 147 -19.12 -1.63 4.18
CA ARG A 147 -19.13 -1.23 5.59
C ARG A 147 -19.89 -2.21 6.49
N ALA A 148 -21.00 -2.76 5.99
CA ALA A 148 -21.80 -3.72 6.75
C ALA A 148 -21.18 -5.12 6.82
N ASN A 149 -20.47 -5.55 5.77
CA ASN A 149 -20.12 -6.96 5.59
C ASN A 149 -18.63 -7.28 5.61
N PHE A 150 -17.73 -6.30 5.41
CA PHE A 150 -16.30 -6.54 5.20
C PHE A 150 -15.71 -7.48 6.26
N ARG A 151 -15.77 -7.05 7.53
CA ARG A 151 -15.20 -7.78 8.67
C ARG A 151 -15.79 -9.17 8.83
N ARG A 152 -17.11 -9.32 8.61
CA ARG A 152 -17.80 -10.62 8.69
C ARG A 152 -17.32 -11.57 7.60
N VAL A 153 -17.21 -11.09 6.37
CA VAL A 153 -16.83 -11.90 5.20
C VAL A 153 -15.36 -12.35 5.30
N VAL A 154 -14.46 -11.46 5.70
CA VAL A 154 -13.02 -11.78 5.77
C VAL A 154 -12.59 -12.35 7.12
N GLN A 155 -13.53 -12.64 8.03
CA GLN A 155 -13.21 -13.12 9.38
C GLN A 155 -12.29 -14.35 9.43
N PRO A 156 -12.43 -15.36 8.54
CA PRO A 156 -11.47 -16.48 8.50
C PRO A 156 -10.02 -16.05 8.23
N HIS A 157 -9.83 -14.97 7.47
CA HIS A 157 -8.51 -14.40 7.20
C HIS A 157 -8.02 -13.53 8.37
N ILE A 158 -8.90 -12.77 9.03
CA ILE A 158 -8.57 -12.03 10.25
C ILE A 158 -8.08 -13.00 11.34
N ALA A 159 -8.76 -14.12 11.53
CA ALA A 159 -8.37 -15.14 12.51
C ALA A 159 -6.97 -15.73 12.22
N LYS A 160 -6.61 -15.93 10.94
CA LYS A 160 -5.25 -16.35 10.55
C LYS A 160 -4.21 -15.26 10.82
N LEU A 161 -4.53 -14.01 10.53
CA LEU A 161 -3.65 -12.88 10.81
C LEU A 161 -3.43 -12.67 12.32
N ALA A 162 -4.45 -12.94 13.14
CA ALA A 162 -4.33 -12.88 14.60
C ALA A 162 -3.29 -13.85 15.16
N GLN A 163 -3.07 -15.01 14.51
CA GLN A 163 -2.02 -15.96 14.91
C GLN A 163 -0.60 -15.42 14.71
N VAL A 164 -0.43 -14.45 13.80
CA VAL A 164 0.87 -13.85 13.45
C VAL A 164 1.08 -12.51 14.17
N TYR A 165 0.06 -11.66 14.18
CA TYR A 165 0.14 -10.29 14.68
C TYR A 165 -0.46 -10.10 16.09
N GLY A 166 -1.11 -11.13 16.65
CA GLY A 166 -1.91 -11.04 17.87
C GLY A 166 -3.24 -10.30 17.65
N GLU A 167 -4.06 -10.24 18.69
CA GLU A 167 -5.39 -9.56 18.66
C GLU A 167 -5.31 -8.06 19.05
N GLY A 168 -4.11 -7.47 18.97
CA GLY A 168 -3.86 -6.10 19.41
C GLY A 168 -4.16 -5.01 18.37
N GLU A 169 -3.73 -3.79 18.71
CA GLU A 169 -3.91 -2.59 17.89
C GLU A 169 -3.40 -2.77 16.45
N ARG A 170 -2.25 -3.41 16.25
CA ARG A 170 -1.68 -3.67 14.92
C ARG A 170 -2.63 -4.41 13.99
N LEU A 171 -3.34 -5.43 14.50
CA LEU A 171 -4.31 -6.17 13.69
C LEU A 171 -5.52 -5.29 13.37
N GLN A 172 -6.01 -4.51 14.33
CA GLN A 172 -7.13 -3.59 14.09
C GLN A 172 -6.77 -2.54 13.04
N THR A 173 -5.57 -1.97 13.08
CA THR A 173 -5.08 -1.05 12.06
C THR A 173 -5.04 -1.71 10.68
N ILE A 174 -4.52 -2.93 10.57
CA ILE A 174 -4.49 -3.68 9.31
C ILE A 174 -5.91 -3.88 8.74
N VAL A 175 -6.86 -4.29 9.58
CA VAL A 175 -8.24 -4.56 9.14
C VAL A 175 -8.92 -3.27 8.70
N THR A 176 -8.81 -2.20 9.49
CA THR A 176 -9.37 -0.89 9.16
C THR A 176 -8.78 -0.32 7.88
N GLU A 177 -7.45 -0.35 7.72
CA GLU A 177 -6.80 0.16 6.51
C GLU A 177 -7.14 -0.69 5.28
N ALA A 178 -7.33 -1.99 5.42
CA ALA A 178 -7.80 -2.84 4.32
C ALA A 178 -9.24 -2.49 3.89
N GLU A 179 -10.13 -2.26 4.86
CA GLU A 179 -11.51 -1.83 4.61
C GLU A 179 -11.56 -0.47 3.90
N GLU A 180 -10.82 0.53 4.40
CA GLU A 180 -10.68 1.85 3.78
C GLU A 180 -10.09 1.76 2.37
N PHE A 181 -9.05 0.93 2.19
CA PHE A 181 -8.45 0.72 0.88
C PHE A 181 -9.45 0.12 -0.11
N LEU A 182 -10.23 -0.88 0.31
CA LEU A 182 -11.25 -1.49 -0.54
C LEU A 182 -12.33 -0.48 -0.92
N LEU A 183 -12.82 0.33 0.03
CA LEU A 183 -13.79 1.39 -0.24
C LEU A 183 -13.28 2.38 -1.29
N ALA A 184 -12.03 2.84 -1.14
CA ALA A 184 -11.41 3.78 -2.06
C ALA A 184 -11.12 3.17 -3.45
N ASN A 185 -10.89 1.86 -3.53
CA ASN A 185 -10.49 1.18 -4.77
C ASN A 185 -11.57 0.23 -5.33
N ARG A 186 -12.80 0.25 -4.82
CA ARG A 186 -13.90 -0.69 -5.17
C ARG A 186 -14.10 -0.87 -6.68
N GLN A 187 -13.97 0.23 -7.45
CA GLN A 187 -14.08 0.22 -8.90
C GLN A 187 -13.01 -0.64 -9.58
N ARG A 188 -11.79 -0.68 -9.01
CA ARG A 188 -10.68 -1.52 -9.50
C ARG A 188 -10.86 -2.99 -9.18
N TYR A 189 -11.87 -3.39 -8.42
CA TYR A 189 -12.21 -4.80 -8.17
C TYR A 189 -13.38 -5.28 -9.02
N ARG A 190 -14.02 -4.39 -9.81
CA ARG A 190 -15.10 -4.75 -10.73
C ARG A 190 -14.67 -5.74 -11.84
N TRP A 191 -13.38 -5.91 -12.13
CA TRP A 191 -12.94 -6.92 -13.12
C TRP A 191 -13.22 -8.36 -12.67
N LYS A 192 -13.33 -8.64 -11.36
CA LYS A 192 -13.83 -9.93 -10.86
C LYS A 192 -15.30 -10.18 -11.21
N LEU A 193 -16.01 -9.20 -11.77
CA LEU A 193 -17.34 -9.35 -12.36
C LEU A 193 -17.26 -9.82 -13.82
N ARG A 194 -16.20 -9.45 -14.57
CA ARG A 194 -16.06 -9.75 -16.00
C ARG A 194 -15.59 -11.16 -16.32
N GLU A 195 -14.88 -11.82 -15.40
CA GLU A 195 -14.50 -13.23 -15.59
C GLU A 195 -15.72 -14.16 -15.66
N MET A 196 -16.87 -13.79 -15.08
CA MET A 196 -18.13 -14.53 -15.23
C MET A 196 -18.83 -14.25 -16.57
N GLU A 197 -18.89 -12.99 -17.03
CA GLU A 197 -19.44 -12.66 -18.36
C GLU A 197 -18.70 -13.41 -19.49
N ALA A 198 -17.38 -13.57 -19.36
CA ALA A 198 -16.55 -14.31 -20.31
C ALA A 198 -16.64 -15.85 -20.16
N MET A 199 -17.05 -16.36 -19.00
CA MET A 199 -17.26 -17.80 -18.77
C MET A 199 -18.69 -18.26 -19.09
N GLU A 200 -19.68 -17.36 -19.09
CA GLU A 200 -21.05 -17.63 -19.52
C GLU A 200 -21.24 -17.55 -21.05
N THR A 201 -20.20 -17.19 -21.80
CA THR A 201 -20.16 -17.35 -23.26
C THR A 201 -19.15 -18.42 -23.73
N PRO A 202 -19.46 -19.72 -23.58
CA PRO A 202 -18.95 -20.75 -24.47
C PRO A 202 -20.07 -21.22 -25.43
N GLU A 203 -19.77 -21.15 -26.73
CA GLU A 203 -20.49 -21.78 -27.86
C GLU A 203 -21.85 -21.20 -28.30
N GLU A 204 -21.82 -20.13 -29.11
CA GLU A 204 -22.83 -19.93 -30.18
C GLU A 204 -22.20 -19.46 -31.52
N ALA A 205 -20.93 -19.80 -31.76
CA ALA A 205 -20.23 -19.43 -33.01
C ALA A 205 -19.46 -20.59 -33.65
N ALA A 206 -20.04 -21.80 -33.63
CA ALA A 206 -19.60 -22.91 -34.47
C ALA A 206 -20.83 -23.66 -35.02
N GLY A 207 -21.56 -23.01 -35.93
CA GLY A 207 -22.72 -23.62 -36.57
C GLY A 207 -23.43 -22.71 -37.56
N ASN A 208 -22.81 -22.50 -38.73
CA ASN A 208 -23.42 -22.56 -40.06
C ASN A 208 -22.41 -22.19 -41.14
#